data_AF-A0A9E4GEH4-F1
#
_entry.id   AF-A0A9E4GEH4-F1
#
_cell.length_a   1.000
_cell.length_b   1.000
_cell.length_c   1.000
_cell.angle_alpha   90.00
_cell.angle_beta   90.00
_cell.angle_gamma   90.00
#
_symmetry.space_group_name_H-M   'P 1'
#
loop_
_entity.id
_entity.type
_entity.pdbx_description
1 polymer ?
#
loop_
_entity_poly.entity_id
_entity_poly.type
_entity_poly.pdbx_seq_one_letter_code
_entity_poly.pdbx_strand_id
1 'polypeptide(L)'
;MFGIGAPELIVILVVALVVLGPKRLPELARGLGRTLGEFRRATSGVSEELDNARVLLEEEVRQAEHSARAGDKADDEDDHQIEKRASSTVPAPAAAPPLPDPASQPDKEKPVQ
;
A
#
# COMPACT_ATOMS: atom_id res chain seq x y z
N MET A 1 -18.47 -14.11 -23.93
CA MET A 1 -19.29 -13.81 -25.13
C MET A 1 -18.85 -12.55 -25.90
N PHE A 2 -17.65 -11.99 -25.65
CA PHE A 2 -17.02 -11.02 -26.56
C PHE A 2 -15.53 -11.35 -26.65
N GLY A 3 -15.22 -12.35 -27.46
CA GLY A 3 -13.84 -12.64 -27.84
C GLY A 3 -13.45 -11.71 -28.96
N ILE A 4 -13.26 -10.42 -28.67
CA ILE A 4 -12.65 -9.50 -29.63
C ILE A 4 -11.17 -9.86 -29.67
N GLY A 5 -10.78 -10.64 -30.66
CA GLY A 5 -9.39 -10.91 -30.97
C GLY A 5 -8.79 -9.75 -31.76
N ALA A 6 -7.49 -9.88 -32.01
CA ALA A 6 -6.79 -9.02 -32.96
C ALA A 6 -7.49 -8.94 -34.34
N PRO A 7 -8.01 -10.03 -34.96
CA PRO A 7 -8.63 -9.93 -36.27
C PRO A 7 -9.94 -9.11 -36.26
N GLU A 8 -10.81 -9.27 -35.26
CA GLU A 8 -12.04 -8.49 -35.14
C GLU A 8 -11.73 -6.99 -34.98
N LEU A 9 -10.71 -6.64 -34.19
CA LEU A 9 -10.28 -5.26 -34.01
C LEU A 9 -9.74 -4.64 -35.32
N ILE A 10 -9.02 -5.41 -36.13
CA ILE A 10 -8.54 -4.96 -37.45
C ILE A 10 -9.71 -4.65 -38.38
N VAL A 11 -10.75 -5.49 -38.42
CA VAL A 11 -11.94 -5.24 -39.26
C VAL A 11 -12.63 -3.94 -38.85
N ILE A 12 -12.84 -3.72 -37.55
CA ILE A 12 -13.42 -2.49 -37.03
C ILE A 12 -12.56 -1.28 -37.39
N LEU A 13 -11.23 -1.40 -37.27
CA LEU A 13 -10.29 -0.36 -37.65
C LEU A 13 -10.41 -0.02 -39.13
N VAL A 14 -10.48 -1.02 -40.03
CA VAL A 14 -10.66 -0.79 -41.46
C VAL A 14 -11.95 -0.03 -41.74
N VAL A 15 -13.07 -0.43 -41.13
CA VAL A 15 -14.35 0.29 -41.29
C VAL A 15 -14.25 1.73 -40.79
N ALA A 16 -13.64 1.95 -39.62
CA ALA A 16 -13.40 3.29 -39.10
C ALA A 16 -12.50 4.13 -40.01
N LEU A 17 -11.46 3.54 -40.61
CA LEU A 17 -10.57 4.19 -41.56
C LEU A 17 -11.28 4.55 -42.88
N VAL A 18 -12.26 3.77 -43.32
CA VAL A 18 -13.07 4.11 -44.51
C VAL A 18 -14.00 5.28 -44.22
N VAL A 19 -14.66 5.28 -43.05
CA VAL A 19 -15.61 6.35 -42.67
C VAL A 19 -14.89 7.66 -42.37
N LEU A 20 -13.82 7.60 -41.57
CA LEU A 20 -13.10 8.78 -41.08
C LEU A 20 -11.95 9.19 -42.01
N GLY A 21 -11.33 8.23 -42.68
CA GLY A 21 -10.15 8.39 -43.53
C GLY A 21 -8.84 8.04 -42.80
N PRO A 22 -7.87 7.37 -43.47
CA PRO A 22 -6.60 6.96 -42.85
C PRO A 22 -5.68 8.13 -42.50
N LYS A 23 -5.89 9.30 -43.09
CA LYS A 23 -5.16 10.52 -42.73
C LYS A 23 -5.75 11.21 -41.51
N ARG A 24 -7.05 11.08 -41.26
CA ARG A 24 -7.74 11.79 -40.17
C ARG A 24 -7.58 11.13 -38.81
N LEU A 25 -7.52 9.80 -38.77
CA LEU A 25 -7.28 9.08 -37.51
C LEU A 25 -5.97 9.52 -36.81
N PRO A 26 -4.79 9.57 -37.47
CA PRO A 26 -3.57 10.07 -36.85
C PRO A 26 -3.59 11.58 -36.59
N GLU A 27 -4.31 12.37 -37.40
CA GLU A 27 -4.47 13.81 -37.19
C GLU A 27 -5.25 14.10 -35.90
N LEU A 28 -6.38 13.42 -35.68
CA LEU A 28 -7.19 13.50 -34.47
C LEU A 28 -6.43 12.96 -33.25
N ALA A 29 -5.74 11.82 -33.40
CA ALA A 29 -4.93 11.25 -32.33
C ALA A 29 -3.78 12.20 -31.91
N ARG A 30 -3.16 12.92 -32.85
CA ARG A 30 -2.16 13.94 -32.53
C ARG A 30 -2.76 15.14 -31.81
N GLY A 31 -3.94 15.60 -32.21
CA GLY A 31 -4.66 16.68 -31.53
C GLY A 31 -5.01 16.30 -30.09
N LEU A 32 -5.71 15.18 -29.91
CA LEU A 32 -6.09 14.65 -28.60
C LEU A 32 -4.89 14.26 -27.73
N GLY A 33 -3.82 13.75 -28.35
CA GLY A 33 -2.60 13.37 -27.65
C GLY A 33 -1.85 14.57 -27.08
N ARG A 34 -1.85 15.71 -27.80
CA ARG A 34 -1.27 16.95 -27.29
C ARG A 34 -2.08 17.50 -26.12
N THR A 35 -3.41 17.60 -26.25
CA THR A 35 -4.27 18.11 -25.18
C THR A 35 -4.22 17.23 -23.93
N LEU A 36 -4.31 15.90 -24.09
CA LEU A 36 -4.16 14.98 -22.96
C LEU A 36 -2.75 15.02 -22.36
N GLY A 37 -1.74 15.21 -23.22
CA GLY A 37 -0.36 15.39 -22.81
C GLY A 37 -0.16 16.62 -21.94
N GLU A 38 -0.69 17.77 -22.37
CA GLU A 38 -0.67 19.04 -21.63
C GLU A 38 -1.48 18.95 -20.34
N PHE A 39 -2.67 18.36 -20.39
CA PHE A 39 -3.50 18.11 -19.21
C PHE A 39 -2.76 17.28 -18.17
N ARG A 40 -2.06 16.21 -18.59
CA ARG A 40 -1.28 15.38 -17.68
C ARG A 40 -0.12 16.15 -17.04
N ARG A 41 0.56 17.05 -17.78
CA ARG A 41 1.63 17.91 -17.22
C ARG A 41 1.08 18.93 -16.24
N ALA A 42 -0.05 19.56 -16.58
CA ALA A 42 -0.72 20.51 -15.69
C ALA A 42 -1.12 19.83 -14.38
N THR A 43 -1.76 18.67 -14.46
CA THR A 43 -2.15 17.91 -13.25
C THR A 43 -0.94 17.45 -12.46
N SER A 44 0.14 16.98 -13.09
CA SER A 44 1.35 16.56 -12.36
C SER A 44 2.04 17.73 -11.67
N GLY A 45 2.11 18.91 -12.30
CA GLY A 45 2.69 20.09 -11.66
C GLY A 45 1.90 20.53 -10.43
N VAL A 46 0.57 20.48 -10.49
CA VAL A 46 -0.29 20.77 -9.32
C VAL A 46 -0.09 19.73 -8.22
N SER A 47 -0.01 18.44 -8.55
CA SER A 47 0.25 17.39 -7.55
C SER A 47 1.59 17.63 -6.82
N GLU A 48 2.64 17.95 -7.57
CA GLU A 48 3.98 18.23 -7.00
C GLU A 48 3.98 19.49 -6.12
N GLU A 49 3.28 20.54 -6.53
CA GLU A 49 3.16 21.77 -5.73
C GLU A 49 2.37 21.54 -4.43
N LEU A 50 1.32 20.72 -4.45
CA LEU A 50 0.57 20.33 -3.26
C LEU A 50 1.40 19.46 -2.31
N ASP A 51 2.19 18.52 -2.85
CA ASP A 51 3.08 17.68 -2.03
C ASP A 51 4.16 18.54 -1.36
N ASN A 52 4.77 19.48 -2.09
CA ASN A 52 5.75 20.42 -1.53
C ASN A 52 5.12 21.31 -0.44
N ALA A 53 3.92 21.84 -0.68
CA ALA A 53 3.21 22.66 0.31
C ALA A 53 2.91 21.88 1.60
N ARG A 54 2.56 20.59 1.50
CA ARG A 54 2.34 19.72 2.66
C ARG A 54 3.61 19.53 3.49
N VAL A 55 4.74 19.28 2.84
CA VAL A 55 6.03 19.13 3.52
C VAL A 55 6.39 20.39 4.30
N LEU A 56 6.23 21.56 3.69
CA LEU A 56 6.52 22.84 4.36
C LEU A 56 5.63 23.07 5.59
N LEU A 57 4.33 22.77 5.48
CA LEU A 57 3.40 22.88 6.61
C LEU A 57 3.75 21.90 7.74
N GLU A 58 4.14 20.67 7.43
CA GLU A 58 4.58 19.69 8.43
C GLU A 58 5.86 20.12 9.16
N GLU A 59 6.80 20.74 8.45
CA GLU A 59 8.01 21.31 9.06
C GLU A 59 7.67 22.48 9.99
N GLU A 60 6.79 23.39 9.56
CA GLU A 60 6.38 24.55 10.34
C GLU A 60 5.64 24.14 11.64
N VAL A 61 4.75 23.14 11.55
CA VAL A 61 4.06 22.55 12.70
C VAL A 61 5.05 21.88 13.65
N ARG A 62 5.98 21.07 13.13
CA ARG A 62 7.02 20.44 13.97
C ARG A 62 7.90 21.46 14.67
N GLN A 63 8.21 22.57 14.02
CA GLN A 63 9.05 23.63 14.57
C GLN A 63 8.31 24.40 15.67
N ALA A 64 7.02 24.69 15.48
CA ALA A 64 6.16 25.27 16.52
C ALA A 64 6.04 24.36 17.75
N GLU A 65 5.89 23.04 17.55
CA GLU A 65 5.83 22.07 18.65
C GLU A 65 7.19 21.91 19.37
N HIS A 66 8.31 21.93 18.65
CA HIS A 66 9.65 21.86 19.24
C HIS A 66 10.01 23.11 20.05
N SER A 67 9.62 24.29 19.59
CA SER A 67 9.80 25.54 20.34
C SER A 67 8.90 25.62 21.58
N ALA A 68 7.69 25.02 21.54
CA ALA A 68 6.83 24.92 22.71
C ALA A 68 7.34 23.91 23.76
N ARG A 69 7.97 22.80 23.33
CA ARG A 69 8.54 21.79 24.24
C ARG A 69 9.93 22.13 24.78
N ALA A 70 10.68 23.02 24.13
CA ALA A 70 12.00 23.44 24.62
C ALA A 70 11.92 24.39 25.83
N GLY A 71 10.75 24.99 26.10
CA GLY A 71 10.53 25.86 27.27
C GLY A 71 10.24 25.13 28.59
N ASP A 72 10.04 23.81 28.57
CA ASP A 72 9.54 23.02 29.72
C ASP A 72 10.59 22.08 30.33
N LYS A 73 11.84 22.06 29.83
CA LYS A 73 12.90 21.13 30.27
C LYS A 73 14.05 21.80 31.05
N ALA A 74 13.74 22.80 31.87
CA ALA A 74 14.76 23.42 32.74
C ALA A 74 14.85 22.80 34.14
N ASP A 75 13.96 21.88 34.54
CA ASP A 75 13.84 21.43 35.94
C ASP A 75 13.74 19.91 36.14
N ASP A 76 14.51 19.07 35.45
CA ASP A 76 14.62 17.64 35.80
C ASP A 76 16.01 17.07 35.42
N GLU A 77 17.02 17.43 36.22
CA GLU A 77 18.23 16.63 36.43
C GLU A 77 18.13 15.96 37.79
N ASP A 78 17.60 14.74 37.86
CA ASP A 78 18.13 13.69 38.72
C ASP A 78 17.42 12.34 38.52
N ASP A 79 18.25 11.31 38.66
CA ASP A 79 17.90 9.92 38.98
C ASP A 79 17.30 9.04 37.86
N HIS A 80 18.16 8.18 37.29
CA HIS A 80 18.10 6.75 37.60
C HIS A 80 19.14 5.99 36.78
N GLN A 81 20.25 5.68 37.45
CA GLN A 81 21.30 4.83 36.92
C GLN A 81 21.49 3.59 37.80
N ILE A 82 20.43 2.80 38.05
CA ILE A 82 20.58 1.47 38.68
C ILE A 82 19.50 0.49 38.18
N GLU A 83 19.69 -0.12 37.01
CA GLU A 83 19.27 -1.52 36.78
C GLU A 83 19.89 -2.10 35.49
N LYS A 84 21.22 -2.21 35.50
CA LYS A 84 21.95 -3.18 34.66
C LYS A 84 22.83 -4.02 35.57
N ARG A 85 22.31 -5.12 36.12
CA ARG A 85 23.10 -6.27 36.63
C ARG A 85 22.24 -7.43 37.12
N ALA A 86 21.61 -8.14 36.19
CA ALA A 86 21.31 -9.58 36.25
C ALA A 86 20.40 -9.87 35.05
N SER A 87 20.56 -10.89 34.23
CA SER A 87 21.56 -11.93 34.12
C SER A 87 21.32 -12.50 32.73
N SER A 88 22.34 -12.44 31.89
CA SER A 88 22.45 -13.33 30.74
C SER A 88 22.34 -14.79 31.20
N THR A 89 21.61 -15.64 30.49
CA THR A 89 22.10 -16.91 29.93
C THR A 89 20.95 -17.71 29.30
N VAL A 90 21.06 -17.91 27.98
CA VAL A 90 20.28 -18.79 27.08
C VAL A 90 20.89 -20.21 27.22
N PRO A 91 20.16 -21.36 27.16
CA PRO A 91 19.81 -21.96 25.86
C PRO A 91 18.50 -22.78 25.78
N ALA A 92 17.97 -22.81 24.55
CA ALA A 92 16.94 -23.73 24.08
C ALA A 92 17.44 -25.18 24.00
N PRO A 93 16.56 -26.17 24.22
CA PRO A 93 16.39 -27.27 23.25
C PRO A 93 14.91 -27.67 23.10
N ALA A 94 14.33 -27.65 21.89
CA ALA A 94 14.29 -28.81 20.99
C ALA A 94 13.81 -30.12 21.65
N ALA A 95 12.57 -30.53 21.33
CA ALA A 95 12.10 -31.92 21.10
C ALA A 95 10.69 -32.18 21.69
N ALA A 96 9.69 -32.17 20.81
CA ALA A 96 8.54 -33.08 20.97
C ALA A 96 9.04 -34.52 20.79
N PRO A 97 8.48 -35.51 21.51
CA PRO A 97 7.71 -36.56 20.83
C PRO A 97 6.52 -37.06 21.72
N PRO A 98 5.78 -38.15 21.41
CA PRO A 98 4.35 -38.11 21.11
C PRO A 98 3.50 -38.88 22.16
N LEU A 99 2.18 -38.79 21.97
CA LEU A 99 1.07 -39.66 22.42
C LEU A 99 1.36 -40.82 23.40
N PRO A 100 0.44 -41.03 24.35
CA PRO A 100 -0.20 -42.34 24.46
C PRO A 100 -1.75 -42.29 24.60
N ASP A 101 -2.46 -42.95 23.66
CA ASP A 101 -3.63 -43.80 23.97
C ASP A 101 -3.10 -45.04 24.74
N PRO A 102 -3.83 -45.79 25.62
CA PRO A 102 -5.23 -46.22 25.47
C PRO A 102 -6.03 -46.52 26.79
N ALA A 103 -7.36 -46.42 26.79
CA ALA A 103 -8.27 -47.24 27.63
C ALA A 103 -9.73 -46.86 27.31
N SER A 104 -10.48 -47.69 26.58
CA SER A 104 -11.31 -48.77 27.14
C SER A 104 -12.32 -48.25 28.16
N GLN A 105 -13.52 -47.86 27.73
CA GLN A 105 -14.75 -48.70 27.66
C GLN A 105 -15.79 -48.11 28.65
N PRO A 106 -17.07 -48.50 28.59
CA PRO A 106 -17.98 -48.62 27.45
C PRO A 106 -19.33 -47.93 27.80
N ASP A 107 -20.40 -48.34 27.13
CA ASP A 107 -21.78 -48.41 27.63
C ASP A 107 -22.80 -47.43 27.04
N LYS A 108 -23.68 -48.04 26.22
CA LYS A 108 -25.12 -47.76 26.02
C LYS A 108 -25.50 -46.38 25.45
N GLU A 109 -26.46 -46.23 24.54
CA GLU A 109 -27.63 -47.03 24.20
C GLU A 109 -28.15 -46.53 22.84
N LYS A 110 -28.51 -47.46 21.95
CA LYS A 110 -29.52 -47.27 20.89
C LYS A 110 -30.90 -47.11 21.60
N PRO A 111 -32.05 -46.71 20.98
CA PRO A 111 -32.30 -46.62 19.54
C PRO A 111 -33.36 -45.55 19.07
N VAL A 112 -33.71 -45.58 17.76
CA VAL A 112 -35.08 -45.35 17.19
C VAL A 112 -35.61 -43.89 17.26
N GLN A 113 -35.99 -43.17 16.20
CA GLN A 113 -36.58 -43.46 14.88
C GLN A 113 -35.96 -42.60 13.76
#